data_AF-A0A4S5CL00-F1
#
_entry.id   AF-A0A4S5CL00-F1
#
_cell.length_a   1.000
_cell.length_b   1.000
_cell.length_c   1.000
_cell.angle_alpha   90.00
_cell.angle_beta   90.00
_cell.angle_gamma   90.00
#
_symmetry.space_group_name_H-M   'P 1'
#
loop_
_entity.id
_entity.type
_entity.pdbx_description
1 polymer ?
#
loop_
_entity_poly.entity_id
_entity_poly.type
_entity_poly.pdbx_seq_one_letter_code
_entity_poly.pdbx_strand_id
1 'polypeptide(L)'
;MITTFQAFRLALPLKTPVVLTDFAPTLDALVYEALSQRSPAASREELLQEMRTYLQFNEQYGVFHASAMRFGLTLQRGLTAATYVRTDRHTPEKLSSEMFAPNGARGKYTRLQLAGGPTKNRLREMPAYSAPYAVFDGFGNPYAIKSLLEFFVLGIGYDAQNCQMGAFDDVHIAPDLEEDSSLLLSDTANRPLPASSGVKGVPGLSPLLPPYYLPEKQSVVTPQRVRSELISNLINNLI
;
A
#
# COMPACT_ATOMS: atom_id res chain seq x y z
N MET A 1 11.72 12.80 -24.94
CA MET A 1 10.89 11.68 -25.42
C MET A 1 9.44 12.06 -25.18
N ILE A 2 8.59 11.96 -26.19
CA ILE A 2 7.15 12.18 -26.01
C ILE A 2 6.64 11.01 -25.17
N THR A 3 6.32 11.26 -23.90
CA THR A 3 5.71 10.27 -23.01
C THR A 3 4.23 10.16 -23.38
N THR A 4 3.87 9.17 -24.19
CA THR A 4 2.47 8.85 -24.43
C THR A 4 1.93 8.15 -23.18
N PHE A 5 1.04 8.82 -22.46
CA PHE A 5 0.32 8.19 -21.35
C PHE A 5 -0.69 7.19 -21.89
N GLN A 6 -0.82 6.06 -21.20
CA GLN A 6 -1.74 5.00 -21.54
C GLN A 6 -2.32 4.36 -20.29
N ALA A 7 -3.46 3.70 -20.43
CA ALA A 7 -3.99 2.84 -19.39
C ALA A 7 -3.11 1.57 -19.27
N PHE A 8 -2.80 1.18 -18.04
CA PHE A 8 -1.94 0.04 -17.77
C PHE A 8 -2.33 -0.67 -16.49
N ARG A 9 -1.88 -1.92 -16.37
CA ARG A 9 -1.91 -2.69 -15.13
C ARG A 9 -0.50 -3.11 -14.73
N LEU A 10 -0.16 -2.90 -13.46
CA LEU A 10 1.01 -3.46 -12.82
C LEU A 10 0.59 -4.65 -11.97
N ALA A 11 1.33 -5.76 -12.09
CA ALA A 11 1.23 -6.92 -11.22
C ALA A 11 2.58 -7.14 -10.54
N LEU A 12 2.58 -7.01 -9.22
CA LEU A 12 3.75 -7.14 -8.35
C LEU A 12 3.71 -8.53 -7.72
N PRO A 13 4.60 -9.48 -8.08
CA PRO A 13 4.60 -10.82 -7.52
C PRO A 13 5.00 -10.77 -6.04
N LEU A 14 4.09 -11.12 -5.14
CA LEU A 14 4.30 -10.98 -3.69
C LEU A 14 5.16 -12.14 -3.16
N LYS A 15 6.24 -11.79 -2.45
CA LYS A 15 7.10 -12.73 -1.71
C LYS A 15 6.66 -12.93 -0.28
N THR A 16 6.14 -11.87 0.35
CA THR A 16 5.68 -11.90 1.74
C THR A 16 4.24 -11.40 1.85
N PRO A 17 3.52 -11.76 2.93
CA PRO A 17 2.17 -11.26 3.17
C PRO A 17 2.14 -9.74 3.28
N VAL A 18 1.07 -9.11 2.78
CA VAL A 18 0.83 -7.68 2.89
C VAL A 18 0.03 -7.39 4.15
N VAL A 19 0.50 -6.48 4.98
CA VAL A 19 -0.24 -5.99 6.15
C VAL A 19 -0.96 -4.70 5.76
N LEU A 20 -2.28 -4.66 5.91
CA LEU A 20 -3.09 -3.49 5.57
C LEU A 20 -3.53 -2.76 6.85
N THR A 21 -3.57 -1.42 6.79
CA THR A 21 -4.12 -0.58 7.87
C THR A 21 -5.61 -0.30 7.59
N ASP A 22 -6.04 0.96 7.62
CA ASP A 22 -7.43 1.34 7.34
C ASP A 22 -7.71 1.37 5.82
N PHE A 23 -6.67 1.54 5.01
CA PHE A 23 -6.77 1.68 3.55
C PHE A 23 -5.80 0.76 2.84
N ALA A 24 -6.17 0.34 1.63
CA ALA A 24 -5.23 -0.27 0.70
C ALA A 24 -4.27 0.82 0.17
N PRO A 25 -2.96 0.52 0.02
CA PRO A 25 -2.03 1.41 -0.66
C PRO A 25 -2.53 1.77 -2.05
N THR A 26 -2.29 3.01 -2.48
CA THR A 26 -2.58 3.46 -3.84
C THR A 26 -1.30 3.57 -4.65
N LEU A 27 -1.38 3.37 -5.96
CA LEU A 27 -0.20 3.39 -6.83
C LEU A 27 0.54 4.73 -6.78
N ASP A 28 -0.19 5.82 -6.74
CA ASP A 28 0.36 7.17 -6.64
C ASP A 28 1.07 7.42 -5.30
N ALA A 29 0.60 6.83 -4.20
CA ALA A 29 1.32 6.88 -2.92
C ALA A 29 2.65 6.10 -2.98
N LEU A 30 2.70 4.97 -3.71
CA LEU A 30 3.95 4.24 -3.95
C LEU A 30 4.92 5.04 -4.82
N VAL A 31 4.41 5.69 -5.87
CA VAL A 31 5.22 6.59 -6.72
C VAL A 31 5.74 7.77 -5.90
N TYR A 32 4.90 8.41 -5.08
CA TYR A 32 5.31 9.51 -4.21
C TYR A 32 6.42 9.08 -3.24
N GLU A 33 6.26 7.92 -2.59
CA GLU A 33 7.27 7.36 -1.68
C GLU A 33 8.59 7.04 -2.40
N ALA A 34 8.52 6.52 -3.62
CA ALA A 34 9.71 6.24 -4.41
C ALA A 34 10.44 7.54 -4.81
N LEU A 35 9.70 8.59 -5.17
CA LEU A 35 10.26 9.90 -5.48
C LEU A 35 10.85 10.58 -4.24
N SER A 36 10.22 10.47 -3.07
CA SER A 36 10.72 11.04 -1.83
C SER A 36 12.05 10.39 -1.40
N GLN A 37 12.20 9.08 -1.62
CA GLN A 37 13.46 8.37 -1.38
C GLN A 37 14.55 8.73 -2.41
N ARG A 38 14.17 8.89 -3.68
CA ARG A 38 15.12 9.31 -4.73
C ARG A 38 15.62 10.75 -4.54
N SER A 39 14.75 11.63 -4.06
CA SER A 39 15.01 13.07 -3.90
C SER A 39 14.66 13.55 -2.49
N PRO A 40 15.42 13.18 -1.43
CA PRO A 40 15.06 13.47 -0.04
C PRO A 40 14.99 14.96 0.33
N ALA A 41 15.64 15.83 -0.46
CA ALA A 41 15.64 17.27 -0.26
C ALA A 41 14.50 18.00 -0.99
N ALA A 42 13.74 17.31 -1.85
CA ALA A 42 12.66 17.92 -2.61
C ALA A 42 11.48 18.26 -1.69
N SER A 43 10.89 19.43 -1.92
CA SER A 43 9.63 19.84 -1.31
C SER A 43 8.47 18.99 -1.81
N ARG A 44 7.37 18.99 -1.06
CA ARG A 44 6.14 18.27 -1.44
C ARG A 44 5.61 18.74 -2.80
N GLU A 45 5.66 20.04 -3.05
CA GLU A 45 5.18 20.65 -4.29
C GLU A 45 6.04 20.23 -5.50
N GLU A 46 7.35 20.14 -5.33
CA GLU A 46 8.27 19.61 -6.36
C GLU A 46 7.99 18.13 -6.65
N LEU A 47 7.79 17.32 -5.61
CA LEU A 47 7.44 15.90 -5.77
C LEU A 47 6.10 15.73 -6.51
N LEU A 48 5.07 16.49 -6.14
CA LEU A 48 3.76 16.44 -6.81
C LEU A 48 3.85 16.90 -8.27
N GLN A 49 4.67 17.91 -8.57
CA GLN A 49 4.90 18.35 -9.94
C GLN A 49 5.63 17.27 -10.75
N GLU A 50 6.61 16.60 -10.14
CA GLU A 50 7.32 15.50 -10.77
C GLU A 50 6.43 14.28 -11.00
N MET A 51 5.53 13.94 -10.06
CA MET A 51 4.55 12.86 -10.23
C MET A 51 3.71 13.00 -11.50
N ARG A 52 3.42 14.23 -11.95
CA ARG A 52 2.66 14.50 -13.19
C ARG A 52 3.39 14.02 -14.45
N THR A 53 4.68 13.68 -14.36
CA THR A 53 5.44 13.05 -15.46
C THR A 53 5.29 11.53 -15.50
N TYR A 54 4.78 10.92 -14.41
CA TYR A 54 4.57 9.48 -14.28
C TYR A 54 3.10 9.10 -14.45
N LEU A 55 2.18 9.86 -13.83
CA LEU A 55 0.75 9.59 -13.79
C LEU A 55 -0.05 10.81 -14.22
N GLN A 56 -1.15 10.58 -14.95
CA GLN A 56 -2.09 11.66 -15.26
C GLN A 56 -2.76 12.18 -13.99
N PHE A 57 -2.93 13.49 -13.89
CA PHE A 57 -3.68 14.11 -12.80
C PHE A 57 -5.12 14.42 -13.24
N ASN A 58 -6.07 14.03 -12.40
CA ASN A 58 -7.49 14.31 -12.57
C ASN A 58 -7.86 15.60 -11.84
N GLU A 59 -8.07 16.69 -12.58
CA GLU A 59 -8.40 18.01 -12.01
C GLU A 59 -9.80 18.02 -11.37
N GLN A 60 -10.73 17.19 -11.82
CA GLN A 60 -12.10 17.12 -11.28
C GLN A 60 -12.13 16.57 -9.85
N TYR A 61 -11.35 15.53 -9.57
CA TYR A 61 -11.32 14.87 -8.26
C TYR A 61 -10.08 15.24 -7.43
N GLY A 62 -9.12 15.97 -7.99
CA GLY A 62 -7.89 16.37 -7.30
C GLY A 62 -6.97 15.19 -6.97
N VAL A 63 -6.97 14.15 -7.81
CA VAL A 63 -6.22 12.89 -7.58
C VAL A 63 -5.46 12.46 -8.83
N PHE A 64 -4.43 11.63 -8.68
CA PHE A 64 -3.80 10.98 -9.83
C PHE A 64 -4.64 9.79 -10.34
N HIS A 65 -4.53 9.48 -11.63
CA HIS A 65 -5.10 8.29 -12.24
C HIS A 65 -4.34 7.03 -11.79
N ALA A 66 -4.67 6.59 -10.58
CA ALA A 66 -3.99 5.52 -9.85
C ALA A 66 -4.98 4.82 -8.92
N SER A 67 -5.15 3.52 -9.11
CA SER A 67 -6.02 2.70 -8.26
C SER A 67 -5.40 2.40 -6.88
N ALA A 68 -6.29 2.03 -5.95
CA ALA A 68 -5.90 1.30 -4.75
C ALA A 68 -5.65 -0.17 -5.08
N MET A 69 -4.70 -0.76 -4.36
CA MET A 69 -4.26 -2.13 -4.52
C MET A 69 -5.43 -3.13 -4.51
N ARG A 70 -5.32 -4.16 -5.35
CA ARG A 70 -6.12 -5.39 -5.30
C ARG A 70 -5.19 -6.60 -5.23
N PHE A 71 -5.64 -7.68 -4.61
CA PHE A 71 -4.91 -8.94 -4.60
C PHE A 71 -5.14 -9.70 -5.91
N GLY A 72 -4.08 -9.95 -6.64
CA GLY A 72 -4.09 -10.74 -7.86
C GLY A 72 -4.04 -12.24 -7.57
N LEU A 73 -5.09 -12.96 -7.93
CA LEU A 73 -5.21 -14.40 -7.74
C LEU A 73 -4.83 -15.14 -9.02
N THR A 74 -4.43 -16.39 -8.87
CA THR A 74 -4.22 -17.33 -9.98
C THR A 74 -5.16 -18.51 -9.81
N LEU A 75 -5.27 -19.37 -10.83
CA LEU A 75 -6.04 -20.61 -10.71
C LEU A 75 -5.46 -21.56 -9.63
N GLN A 76 -4.17 -21.43 -9.34
CA GLN A 76 -3.43 -22.31 -8.43
C GLN A 76 -3.36 -21.76 -6.99
N ARG A 77 -3.39 -20.44 -6.82
CA ARG A 77 -3.19 -19.79 -5.52
C ARG A 77 -4.11 -18.58 -5.37
N GLY A 78 -4.92 -18.64 -4.31
CA GLY A 78 -5.86 -17.60 -3.91
C GLY A 78 -5.32 -16.66 -2.83
N LEU A 79 -6.24 -15.92 -2.21
CA LEU A 79 -5.97 -15.02 -1.09
C LEU A 79 -6.14 -15.78 0.22
N THR A 80 -5.12 -15.71 1.08
CA THR A 80 -5.14 -16.29 2.42
C THR A 80 -4.89 -15.20 3.44
N ALA A 81 -5.68 -15.18 4.52
CA ALA A 81 -5.50 -14.26 5.63
C ALA A 81 -4.86 -15.00 6.81
N ALA A 82 -3.89 -14.35 7.45
CA ALA A 82 -3.20 -14.82 8.63
C ALA A 82 -3.00 -13.66 9.62
N THR A 83 -2.45 -13.95 10.79
CA THR A 83 -2.13 -12.94 11.80
C THR A 83 -0.64 -12.66 11.78
N TYR A 84 -0.27 -11.40 11.55
CA TYR A 84 1.07 -10.88 11.81
C TYR A 84 1.11 -10.36 13.24
N VAL A 85 2.03 -10.91 14.05
CA VAL A 85 2.23 -10.51 15.44
C VAL A 85 3.51 -9.70 15.54
N ARG A 86 3.41 -8.47 16.02
CA ARG A 86 4.56 -7.59 16.22
C ARG A 86 4.73 -7.22 17.69
N THR A 87 5.99 -7.19 18.14
CA THR A 87 6.38 -6.52 19.39
C THR A 87 6.65 -5.03 19.13
N ASP A 88 6.17 -4.18 20.03
CA ASP A 88 6.46 -2.73 20.00
C ASP A 88 7.98 -2.47 19.94
N ARG A 89 8.35 -1.27 19.43
CA ARG A 89 9.75 -0.82 19.36
C ARG A 89 10.46 -1.04 20.70
N HIS A 90 11.56 -1.79 20.64
CA HIS A 90 12.46 -1.98 21.76
C HIS A 90 13.31 -0.71 21.92
N THR A 91 13.01 0.10 22.93
CA THR A 91 13.85 1.24 23.32
C THR A 91 15.05 0.72 24.13
N PRO A 92 16.19 1.44 24.20
CA PRO A 92 17.32 1.05 25.04
C PRO A 92 16.92 0.80 26.51
N GLU A 93 15.97 1.56 27.01
CA GLU A 93 15.36 1.37 28.34
C GLU A 93 14.62 0.03 28.46
N LYS A 94 13.84 -0.37 27.44
CA LYS A 94 13.19 -1.70 27.39
C LYS A 94 14.18 -2.85 27.24
N LEU A 95 15.41 -2.57 26.81
CA LEU A 95 16.48 -3.54 26.64
C LEU A 95 17.50 -3.53 27.79
N SER A 96 17.27 -2.72 28.83
CA SER A 96 18.17 -2.66 29.97
C SER A 96 18.15 -3.97 30.76
N SER A 97 19.30 -4.34 31.33
CA SER A 97 19.43 -5.49 32.21
C SER A 97 18.50 -5.43 33.42
N GLU A 98 18.08 -4.24 33.84
CA GLU A 98 17.09 -4.02 34.90
C GLU A 98 15.68 -4.49 34.50
N MET A 99 15.30 -4.31 33.23
CA MET A 99 14.04 -4.83 32.67
C MET A 99 14.07 -6.34 32.38
N PHE A 100 15.28 -6.91 32.24
CA PHE A 100 15.53 -8.35 32.14
C PHE A 100 15.91 -9.00 33.47
N ALA A 101 15.81 -8.27 34.59
CA ALA A 101 15.88 -8.86 35.91
C ALA A 101 14.50 -9.42 36.30
N PRO A 102 14.43 -10.41 37.21
CA PRO A 102 13.15 -10.91 37.67
C PRO A 102 12.33 -9.79 38.33
N ASN A 103 11.28 -9.36 37.66
CA ASN A 103 10.44 -8.22 38.04
C ASN A 103 9.13 -8.60 38.76
N GLY A 104 8.96 -9.88 39.07
CA GLY A 104 7.83 -10.44 39.81
C GLY A 104 8.22 -10.90 41.22
N ALA A 105 7.21 -11.21 42.03
CA ALA A 105 7.42 -11.67 43.40
C ALA A 105 8.31 -12.93 43.47
N ARG A 106 9.23 -12.95 44.45
CA ARG A 106 10.18 -14.05 44.72
C ARG A 106 11.18 -14.32 43.58
N GLY A 107 11.66 -13.28 42.90
CA GLY A 107 12.72 -13.45 41.89
C GLY A 107 12.25 -14.19 40.64
N LYS A 108 10.96 -14.10 40.29
CA LYS A 108 10.37 -14.68 39.08
C LYS A 108 10.11 -13.60 38.03
N TYR A 109 10.19 -13.97 36.76
CA TYR A 109 9.72 -13.10 35.67
C TYR A 109 8.19 -12.98 35.72
N THR A 110 7.69 -11.76 35.53
CA THR A 110 6.24 -11.52 35.39
C THR A 110 5.75 -12.22 34.12
N ARG A 111 4.59 -12.89 34.19
CA ARG A 111 3.99 -13.56 33.02
C ARG A 111 3.77 -12.54 31.89
N LEU A 112 4.15 -12.89 30.66
CA LEU A 112 3.83 -12.12 29.47
C LEU A 112 2.30 -12.06 29.31
N GLN A 113 1.74 -10.86 29.40
CA GLN A 113 0.31 -10.62 29.16
C GLN A 113 0.11 -10.38 27.66
N LEU A 114 -0.47 -11.36 26.97
CA LEU A 114 -0.71 -11.32 25.52
C LEU A 114 -1.83 -10.32 25.14
N ALA A 115 -2.75 -10.02 26.07
CA ALA A 115 -3.80 -9.02 25.90
C ALA A 115 -3.73 -8.01 27.06
N GLY A 116 -3.51 -6.72 26.75
CA GLY A 116 -3.29 -5.66 27.74
C GLY A 116 -4.04 -4.38 27.41
N GLY A 117 -4.56 -3.73 28.46
CA GLY A 117 -5.28 -2.45 28.38
C GLY A 117 -4.44 -1.24 27.94
N PRO A 118 -4.96 0.00 28.13
CA PRO A 118 -4.45 1.28 27.59
C PRO A 118 -2.93 1.53 27.67
N THR A 119 -2.21 0.97 28.65
CA THR A 119 -0.87 1.41 29.07
C THR A 119 0.24 0.35 29.09
N LYS A 120 0.05 -0.89 28.58
CA LYS A 120 1.06 -1.97 28.66
C LYS A 120 1.54 -2.44 27.28
N ASN A 121 2.79 -2.91 27.20
CA ASN A 121 3.46 -3.40 25.97
C ASN A 121 2.57 -4.38 25.21
N ARG A 122 2.17 -4.02 23.99
CA ARG A 122 1.19 -4.78 23.22
C ARG A 122 1.92 -5.61 22.18
N LEU A 123 1.75 -6.93 22.24
CA LEU A 123 1.82 -7.68 21.00
C LEU A 123 0.66 -7.17 20.15
N ARG A 124 0.99 -6.49 19.05
CA ARG A 124 -0.02 -6.00 18.13
C ARG A 124 -0.23 -7.07 17.09
N GLU A 125 -1.39 -7.70 17.16
CA GLU A 125 -1.88 -8.58 16.11
C GLU A 125 -2.50 -7.72 15.01
N MET A 126 -2.06 -7.95 13.77
CA MET A 126 -2.58 -7.29 12.59
C MET A 126 -2.93 -8.33 11.53
N PRO A 127 -4.01 -8.14 10.75
CA PRO A 127 -4.31 -9.02 9.65
C PRO A 127 -3.26 -8.86 8.56
N ALA A 128 -2.72 -10.01 8.12
CA ALA A 128 -1.75 -10.12 7.04
C ALA A 128 -2.33 -10.99 5.92
N TYR A 129 -2.16 -10.56 4.68
CA TYR A 129 -2.81 -11.14 3.53
C TYR A 129 -1.76 -11.68 2.56
N SER A 130 -1.75 -12.99 2.35
CA SER A 130 -0.87 -13.67 1.40
C SER A 130 -1.65 -13.97 0.12
N ALA A 131 -1.16 -13.45 -1.00
CA ALA A 131 -1.68 -13.67 -2.33
C ALA A 131 -0.50 -13.81 -3.33
N PRO A 132 -0.74 -14.28 -4.56
CA PRO A 132 0.28 -14.33 -5.60
C PRO A 132 0.79 -12.95 -6.03
N TYR A 133 -0.12 -12.01 -6.25
CA TYR A 133 0.23 -10.67 -6.76
C TYR A 133 -0.48 -9.56 -5.99
N ALA A 134 0.10 -8.38 -6.03
CA ALA A 134 -0.61 -7.12 -5.83
C ALA A 134 -0.79 -6.42 -7.16
N VAL A 135 -1.99 -5.92 -7.43
CA VAL A 135 -2.39 -5.34 -8.70
C VAL A 135 -2.75 -3.88 -8.54
N PHE A 136 -2.24 -3.07 -9.46
CA PHE A 136 -2.58 -1.67 -9.59
C PHE A 136 -2.89 -1.33 -11.05
N ASP A 137 -4.03 -0.70 -11.28
CA ASP A 137 -4.37 -0.03 -12.54
C ASP A 137 -4.01 1.46 -12.44
N GLY A 138 -3.54 2.03 -13.55
CA GLY A 138 -3.14 3.44 -13.64
C GLY A 138 -3.22 3.98 -15.06
N PHE A 139 -3.16 5.30 -15.20
CA PHE A 139 -3.03 5.97 -16.50
C PHE A 139 -1.81 6.89 -16.50
N GLY A 140 -0.83 6.59 -17.36
CA GLY A 140 0.50 7.22 -17.27
C GLY A 140 1.58 6.49 -18.05
N ASN A 141 2.83 6.60 -17.59
CA ASN A 141 3.99 5.90 -18.16
C ASN A 141 4.34 4.66 -17.31
N PRO A 142 3.88 3.44 -17.69
CA PRO A 142 4.10 2.24 -16.89
C PRO A 142 5.57 1.86 -16.74
N TYR A 143 6.39 2.12 -17.77
CA TYR A 143 7.81 1.75 -17.76
C TYR A 143 8.62 2.64 -16.82
N ALA A 144 8.36 3.95 -16.82
CA ALA A 144 9.00 4.86 -15.87
C ALA A 144 8.59 4.54 -14.42
N ILE A 145 7.32 4.18 -14.21
CA ILE A 145 6.82 3.77 -12.90
C ILE A 145 7.47 2.46 -12.45
N LYS A 146 7.53 1.43 -13.31
CA LYS A 146 8.20 0.15 -13.04
C LYS A 146 9.63 0.38 -12.54
N SER A 147 10.44 1.10 -13.31
CA SER A 147 11.84 1.36 -12.96
C SER A 147 11.99 2.10 -11.64
N LEU A 148 11.06 3.01 -11.34
CA LEU A 148 11.06 3.76 -10.09
C LEU A 148 10.70 2.86 -8.89
N LEU A 149 9.66 2.03 -9.02
CA LEU A 149 9.21 1.14 -7.95
C LEU A 149 10.24 0.05 -7.64
N GLU A 150 10.80 -0.60 -8.66
CA GLU A 150 11.79 -1.67 -8.48
C GLU A 150 13.08 -1.18 -7.80
N PHE A 151 13.43 0.10 -7.97
CA PHE A 151 14.64 0.65 -7.38
C PHE A 151 14.43 1.20 -5.96
N PHE A 152 13.29 1.85 -5.68
CA PHE A 152 13.08 2.60 -4.44
C PHE A 152 11.97 2.04 -3.53
N VAL A 153 11.23 1.00 -3.93
CA VAL A 153 10.14 0.45 -3.11
C VAL A 153 10.44 -1.00 -2.75
N LEU A 154 10.78 -1.22 -1.47
CA LEU A 154 11.11 -2.56 -0.94
C LEU A 154 9.90 -3.46 -0.73
N GLY A 155 8.70 -2.89 -0.58
CA GLY A 155 7.48 -3.63 -0.30
C GLY A 155 6.27 -2.71 -0.21
N ILE A 156 5.08 -3.31 -0.16
CA ILE A 156 3.81 -2.59 -0.11
C ILE A 156 3.07 -2.83 1.21
N GLY A 157 2.34 -1.82 1.66
CA GLY A 157 1.55 -1.88 2.88
C GLY A 157 2.34 -1.53 4.15
N TYR A 158 1.74 -1.84 5.29
CA TYR A 158 2.31 -1.53 6.59
C TYR A 158 3.54 -2.40 6.88
N ASP A 159 4.54 -1.82 7.52
CA ASP A 159 5.81 -2.49 7.87
C ASP A 159 6.64 -3.03 6.69
N ALA A 160 6.35 -2.58 5.47
CA ALA A 160 7.19 -2.87 4.31
C ALA A 160 8.66 -2.46 4.54
N GLN A 161 8.90 -1.24 5.01
CA GLN A 161 10.25 -0.74 5.29
C GLN A 161 10.88 -1.33 6.57
N ASN A 162 10.07 -1.76 7.55
CA ASN A 162 10.58 -2.23 8.85
C ASN A 162 10.90 -3.73 8.86
N CYS A 163 10.05 -4.53 8.21
CA CYS A 163 10.08 -5.99 8.32
C CYS A 163 9.84 -6.69 6.98
N GLN A 164 9.94 -5.96 5.86
CA GLN A 164 9.77 -6.50 4.49
C GLN A 164 8.41 -7.19 4.29
N MET A 165 7.36 -6.73 4.98
CA MET A 165 5.99 -7.15 4.69
C MET A 165 5.53 -6.58 3.35
N GLY A 166 4.84 -7.39 2.56
CA GLY A 166 4.47 -7.05 1.19
C GLY A 166 5.65 -6.85 0.24
N ALA A 167 6.81 -7.45 0.52
CA ALA A 167 7.92 -7.49 -0.43
C ALA A 167 7.47 -8.17 -1.73
N PHE A 168 7.96 -7.68 -2.86
CA PHE A 168 7.58 -8.16 -4.19
C PHE A 168 8.81 -8.38 -5.08
N ASP A 169 8.62 -9.17 -6.14
CA ASP A 169 9.62 -9.42 -7.20
C ASP A 169 9.50 -8.41 -8.34
N ASP A 170 10.20 -8.64 -9.46
CA ASP A 170 10.10 -7.82 -10.67
C ASP A 170 8.64 -7.48 -11.05
N VAL A 171 8.40 -6.20 -11.33
CA VAL A 171 7.07 -5.67 -11.66
C VAL A 171 6.69 -6.09 -13.07
N HIS A 172 5.58 -6.82 -13.22
CA HIS A 172 5.03 -7.14 -14.53
C HIS A 172 4.09 -6.04 -15.00
N ILE A 173 4.28 -5.57 -16.22
CA ILE A 173 3.38 -4.62 -16.89
C ILE A 173 2.48 -5.42 -17.83
N ALA A 174 1.17 -5.29 -17.67
CA ALA A 174 0.21 -5.56 -18.73
C ALA A 174 -0.13 -4.21 -19.39
N PRO A 175 0.56 -3.85 -20.48
CA PRO A 175 0.24 -2.65 -21.23
C PRO A 175 -1.12 -2.83 -21.91
N ASP A 176 -1.78 -1.72 -22.20
CA ASP A 176 -2.97 -1.67 -23.07
C ASP A 176 -4.24 -2.25 -22.44
N LEU A 177 -4.56 -1.78 -21.23
CA LEU A 177 -5.96 -1.86 -20.80
C LEU A 177 -6.82 -1.07 -21.79
N GLU A 178 -7.92 -1.66 -22.26
CA GLU A 178 -8.83 -1.00 -23.20
C GLU A 178 -9.45 0.27 -22.60
N GLU A 179 -9.63 0.29 -21.28
CA GLU A 179 -10.20 1.40 -20.53
C GLU A 179 -9.39 1.73 -19.28
N ASP A 180 -9.43 3.01 -18.87
CA ASP A 180 -8.85 3.44 -17.62
C ASP A 180 -9.75 3.09 -16.42
N SER A 181 -9.38 2.02 -15.74
CA SER A 181 -10.02 1.57 -14.49
C SER A 181 -9.37 2.16 -13.23
N SER A 182 -8.43 3.10 -13.35
CA SER A 182 -7.63 3.56 -12.19
C SER A 182 -8.45 4.30 -11.13
N LEU A 183 -9.46 5.08 -11.55
CA LEU A 183 -10.33 5.82 -10.64
C LEU A 183 -11.60 5.05 -10.27
N LEU A 184 -12.18 4.34 -11.25
CA LEU A 184 -13.45 3.64 -11.15
C LEU A 184 -13.32 2.20 -11.65
N LEU A 185 -13.98 1.28 -10.97
CA LEU A 185 -14.10 -0.11 -11.38
C LEU A 185 -15.56 -0.53 -11.24
N SER A 186 -16.22 -0.83 -12.36
CA SER A 186 -17.65 -1.20 -12.39
C SER A 186 -18.52 -0.20 -11.63
N ASP A 187 -18.38 1.09 -11.94
CA ASP A 187 -19.08 2.23 -11.32
C ASP A 187 -18.86 2.44 -9.80
N THR A 188 -17.84 1.78 -9.24
CA THR A 188 -17.44 1.97 -7.83
C THR A 188 -16.05 2.57 -7.74
N ALA A 189 -15.79 3.33 -6.68
CA ALA A 189 -14.48 3.94 -6.42
C ALA A 189 -13.40 2.85 -6.40
N ASN A 190 -12.39 2.96 -7.27
CA ASN A 190 -11.23 2.07 -7.27
C ASN A 190 -10.05 2.61 -6.45
N ARG A 191 -10.19 3.82 -5.91
CA ARG A 191 -9.28 4.49 -4.97
C ARG A 191 -10.08 5.38 -4.01
N PRO A 192 -9.48 5.92 -2.94
CA PRO A 192 -10.08 7.05 -2.23
C PRO A 192 -10.34 8.22 -3.18
N LEU A 193 -11.58 8.69 -3.22
CA LEU A 193 -12.04 9.86 -3.97
C LEU A 193 -12.79 10.80 -3.00
N PRO A 194 -12.84 12.12 -3.25
CA PRO A 194 -13.63 13.04 -2.44
C PRO A 194 -15.08 12.59 -2.31
N ALA A 195 -15.69 12.72 -1.11
CA ALA A 195 -17.09 12.35 -0.91
C ALA A 195 -18.07 13.15 -1.80
N SER A 196 -17.67 14.34 -2.25
CA SER A 196 -18.40 15.17 -3.21
C SER A 196 -18.40 14.63 -4.64
N SER A 197 -17.64 13.57 -4.95
CA SER A 197 -17.56 12.98 -6.29
C SER A 197 -18.86 12.33 -6.78
N GLY A 198 -19.79 11.98 -5.87
CA GLY A 198 -21.01 11.25 -6.22
C GLY A 198 -20.79 9.78 -6.59
N VAL A 199 -19.55 9.28 -6.49
CA VAL A 199 -19.16 7.91 -6.83
C VAL A 199 -19.57 6.95 -5.70
N LYS A 200 -19.98 5.73 -6.07
CA LYS A 200 -20.31 4.67 -5.11
C LYS A 200 -19.05 4.12 -4.45
N GLY A 201 -19.07 3.96 -3.13
CA GLY A 201 -17.98 3.36 -2.37
C GLY A 201 -18.30 3.27 -0.88
N VAL A 202 -17.32 2.85 -0.09
CA VAL A 202 -17.36 2.84 1.37
C VAL A 202 -16.99 4.23 1.88
N PRO A 203 -17.90 4.94 2.57
CA PRO A 203 -17.60 6.25 3.16
C PRO A 203 -16.52 6.14 4.24
N GLY A 204 -15.64 7.14 4.34
CA GLY A 204 -14.59 7.17 5.34
C GLY A 204 -13.85 8.50 5.42
N LEU A 205 -12.82 8.54 6.27
CA LEU A 205 -11.92 9.68 6.44
C LEU A 205 -10.50 9.26 6.07
N SER A 206 -9.94 9.82 5.00
CA SER A 206 -8.63 9.39 4.49
C SER A 206 -7.61 10.53 4.44
N PRO A 207 -6.35 10.28 4.84
CA PRO A 207 -5.23 11.18 4.59
C PRO A 207 -4.58 10.96 3.20
N LEU A 208 -5.13 10.06 2.38
CA LEU A 208 -4.52 9.56 1.14
C LEU A 208 -5.03 10.29 -0.12
N LEU A 209 -5.65 11.45 0.03
CA LEU A 209 -5.90 12.35 -1.09
C LEU A 209 -4.69 13.31 -1.23
N PRO A 210 -4.23 13.60 -2.46
CA PRO A 210 -3.30 14.70 -2.69
C PRO A 210 -3.84 16.02 -2.10
N PRO A 211 -2.98 16.84 -1.48
CA PRO A 211 -1.57 16.56 -1.16
C PRO A 211 -1.48 15.59 0.03
N TYR A 212 -0.94 14.38 -0.16
CA TYR A 212 -0.96 13.31 0.84
C TYR A 212 -0.43 13.76 2.22
N TYR A 213 -0.91 13.08 3.27
CA TYR A 213 -0.47 13.31 4.66
C TYR A 213 -0.81 14.69 5.23
N LEU A 214 -1.91 15.31 4.80
CA LEU A 214 -2.46 16.46 5.49
C LEU A 214 -2.81 16.11 6.96
N PRO A 215 -2.62 17.06 7.91
CA PRO A 215 -3.02 16.88 9.30
C PRO A 215 -4.53 16.58 9.45
N GLU A 216 -5.34 17.16 8.57
CA GLU A 216 -6.78 16.97 8.54
C GLU A 216 -7.16 15.88 7.53
N LYS A 217 -7.84 14.83 8.01
CA LYS A 217 -8.38 13.78 7.15
C LYS A 217 -9.58 14.33 6.37
N GLN A 218 -9.62 14.04 5.08
CA GLN A 218 -10.72 14.46 4.22
C GLN A 218 -11.81 13.39 4.15
N SER A 219 -13.06 13.83 3.98
CA SER A 219 -14.19 12.94 3.74
C SER A 219 -14.10 12.33 2.35
N VAL A 220 -14.10 11.01 2.28
CA VAL A 220 -13.89 10.24 1.06
C VAL A 220 -14.88 9.12 0.88
N VAL A 221 -15.03 8.67 -0.36
CA VAL A 221 -15.52 7.34 -0.71
C VAL A 221 -14.34 6.49 -1.14
N THR A 222 -14.29 5.26 -0.65
CA THR A 222 -13.16 4.35 -0.88
C THR A 222 -13.65 3.00 -1.40
N PRO A 223 -12.82 2.24 -2.13
CA PRO A 223 -13.09 0.83 -2.34
C PRO A 223 -13.08 0.06 -1.02
N GLN A 224 -13.62 -1.16 -1.04
CA GLN A 224 -13.32 -2.11 0.03
C GLN A 224 -11.79 -2.28 0.17
N ARG A 225 -11.32 -2.33 1.43
CA ARG A 225 -9.89 -2.43 1.76
C ARG A 225 -9.23 -3.70 1.19
N VAL A 226 -9.94 -4.83 1.26
CA VAL A 226 -9.46 -6.12 0.78
C VAL A 226 -10.32 -6.50 -0.41
N ARG A 227 -9.73 -6.48 -1.60
CA ARG A 227 -10.36 -6.86 -2.85
C ARG A 227 -9.41 -7.76 -3.62
N SER A 228 -9.95 -8.60 -4.48
CA SER A 228 -9.16 -9.51 -5.29
C SER A 228 -9.68 -9.59 -6.71
N GLU A 229 -8.80 -9.93 -7.63
CA GLU A 229 -9.12 -10.17 -9.03
C GLU A 229 -8.38 -11.42 -9.51
N LEU A 230 -9.06 -12.26 -10.30
CA LEU A 230 -8.42 -13.38 -10.96
C LEU A 230 -7.60 -12.84 -12.14
N ILE A 231 -6.31 -13.15 -12.15
CA ILE A 231 -5.40 -12.76 -13.22
C ILE A 231 -5.15 -13.98 -14.11
N SER A 232 -5.97 -14.17 -15.13
CA SER A 232 -5.79 -15.25 -16.11
C SER A 232 -4.78 -14.90 -17.22
N ASN A 233 -4.66 -13.61 -17.57
CA ASN A 233 -4.01 -13.20 -18.83
C ASN A 233 -2.57 -12.68 -18.68
N LEU A 234 -2.12 -12.30 -17.48
CA LEU A 234 -0.71 -11.88 -17.28
C LEU A 234 0.27 -13.05 -17.39
N ILE A 235 -0.18 -14.29 -17.18
CA ILE A 235 0.70 -15.48 -17.13
C ILE A 235 1.04 -15.99 -18.53
N ASN A 236 0.20 -15.75 -19.55
CA ASN A 236 0.42 -16.29 -20.90
C ASN A 236 1.61 -15.66 -21.65
N ASN A 237 2.14 -14.53 -21.14
CA ASN A 237 3.34 -13.88 -21.69
C ASN A 237 4.60 -14.08 -20.83
N LEU A 238 4.53 -14.94 -19.80
CA LEU A 238 5.62 -15.18 -18.83
C LEU A 238 6.18 -16.62 -18.88
N ILE A 239 5.79 -17.42 -19.88
CA ILE A 239 6.35 -18.76 -20.18
C ILE A 239 7.00 -18.73 -21.56
#